data_AF-A0A3B9HPT4-F1
#
_entry.id   AF-A0A3B9HPT4-F1
#
_cell.length_a   1.000
_cell.length_b   1.000
_cell.length_c   1.000
_cell.angle_alpha   90.00
_cell.angle_beta   90.00
_cell.angle_gamma   90.00
#
_symmetry.space_group_name_H-M   'P 1'
#
loop_
_entity.id
_entity.type
_entity.pdbx_description
1 polymer ?
#
loop_
_entity_poly.entity_id
_entity_poly.type
_entity_poly.pdbx_seq_one_letter_code
_entity_poly.pdbx_strand_id
1 'polypeptide(L)'
;MSNIPEFPQQTELKLEHNDIIKTAITAQGIRSAEYSYYYLTSWYYNRPALLSRIGDRYVLDVEGKQGGHIFLGPFGTGPLKHAVEKLLDHAEKDFGEERVLHFLPGSLAEAVMAEMPIKKSEEHRDYFDYLYLREELSDLSGGKFQKRRNQLNKIQRENQAEIVPLREEDIEQIYFCFDRWYEKYGDGDPFLEMEKQSIRRALPNLWKLGGAGIRVRIADNMCGISWAVPISDDTWLVPVEKAARDVKGMYQYVNWALANSLPPSAKILNREADLGIEGLRTAKERYNPMGFEKKITLWF
;
A
#
# COMPACT_ATOMS: atom_id res chain seq x y z
N MET A 1 15.51 18.78 -12.09
CA MET A 1 15.06 17.62 -12.87
C MET A 1 15.88 16.45 -12.38
N SER A 2 15.26 15.50 -11.68
CA SER A 2 15.93 14.29 -11.22
C SER A 2 16.54 13.59 -12.44
N ASN A 3 17.85 13.33 -12.41
CA ASN A 3 18.59 12.75 -13.51
C ASN A 3 18.29 11.24 -13.62
N ILE A 4 17.03 10.90 -13.94
CA ILE A 4 16.58 9.51 -14.07
C ILE A 4 17.14 8.96 -15.39
N PRO A 5 17.97 7.90 -15.33
CA PRO A 5 18.64 7.37 -16.50
C PRO A 5 17.67 6.65 -17.44
N GLU A 6 18.02 6.64 -18.73
CA GLU A 6 17.31 5.85 -19.74
C GLU A 6 17.57 4.36 -19.48
N PHE A 7 16.52 3.55 -19.47
CA PHE A 7 16.59 2.10 -19.30
C PHE A 7 17.43 1.48 -20.44
N PRO A 8 18.30 0.48 -20.15
CA PRO A 8 18.36 -0.32 -18.92
C PRO A 8 19.24 0.24 -17.81
N GLN A 9 19.83 1.44 -17.97
CA GLN A 9 20.52 2.07 -16.86
C GLN A 9 19.51 2.49 -15.78
N GLN A 10 19.90 2.35 -14.52
CA GLN A 10 19.04 2.57 -13.36
C GLN A 10 19.74 3.43 -12.31
N THR A 11 18.94 4.10 -11.48
CA THR A 11 19.40 4.78 -10.25
C THR A 11 18.65 4.21 -9.06
N GLU A 12 19.26 4.25 -7.89
CA GLU A 12 18.55 3.97 -6.63
C GLU A 12 17.36 4.95 -6.46
N LEU A 13 16.23 4.42 -5.99
CA LEU A 13 15.07 5.21 -5.63
C LEU A 13 15.37 6.05 -4.37
N LYS A 14 15.12 7.36 -4.45
CA LYS A 14 15.35 8.33 -3.38
C LYS A 14 14.10 9.16 -3.12
N LEU A 15 14.01 9.79 -1.95
CA LEU A 15 12.83 10.56 -1.54
C LEU A 15 12.47 11.68 -2.54
N GLU A 16 13.48 12.27 -3.18
CA GLU A 16 13.30 13.28 -4.25
C GLU A 16 12.55 12.76 -5.49
N HIS A 17 12.49 11.43 -5.68
CA HIS A 17 11.71 10.79 -6.75
C HIS A 17 10.23 10.57 -6.37
N ASN A 18 9.81 10.82 -5.12
CA ASN A 18 8.44 10.55 -4.69
C ASN A 18 7.41 11.33 -5.53
N ASP A 19 7.61 12.63 -5.74
CA ASP A 19 6.64 13.49 -6.43
C ASP A 19 6.48 13.13 -7.92
N ILE A 20 7.57 12.73 -8.59
CA ILE A 20 7.52 12.33 -10.00
C ILE A 20 6.82 10.98 -10.16
N ILE A 21 7.03 10.03 -9.22
CA ILE A 21 6.29 8.76 -9.18
C ILE A 21 4.82 9.04 -8.93
N LYS A 22 4.47 9.82 -7.90
CA LYS A 22 3.08 10.22 -7.59
C LYS A 22 2.38 10.79 -8.82
N THR A 23 3.04 11.66 -9.56
CA THR A 23 2.50 12.28 -10.78
C THR A 23 2.27 11.23 -11.88
N ALA A 24 3.25 10.36 -12.13
CA ALA A 24 3.16 9.33 -13.16
C ALA A 24 2.07 8.30 -12.86
N ILE A 25 1.95 7.83 -11.62
CA ILE A 25 0.92 6.86 -11.24
C ILE A 25 -0.47 7.50 -11.28
N THR A 26 -0.60 8.78 -10.91
CA THR A 26 -1.86 9.53 -11.01
C THR A 26 -2.31 9.64 -12.46
N ALA A 27 -1.39 10.01 -13.36
CA ALA A 27 -1.67 10.12 -14.78
C ALA A 27 -2.05 8.78 -15.42
N GLN A 28 -1.49 7.67 -14.93
CA GLN A 28 -1.82 6.31 -15.37
C GLN A 28 -3.10 5.75 -14.71
N GLY A 29 -3.63 6.40 -13.66
CA GLY A 29 -4.77 5.91 -12.89
C GLY A 29 -4.43 4.72 -11.99
N ILE A 30 -3.19 4.62 -11.52
CA ILE A 30 -2.72 3.56 -10.63
C ILE A 30 -2.95 3.97 -9.17
N ARG A 31 -3.56 3.08 -8.38
CA ARG A 31 -3.78 3.24 -6.93
C ARG A 31 -3.09 2.16 -6.09
N SER A 32 -2.14 1.45 -6.67
CA SER A 32 -1.47 0.27 -6.09
C SER A 32 -0.57 0.63 -4.91
N ALA A 33 -0.63 -0.18 -3.84
CA ALA A 33 0.23 0.00 -2.66
C ALA A 33 1.73 -0.08 -3.03
N GLU A 34 2.09 -1.01 -3.91
CA GLU A 34 3.45 -1.33 -4.35
C GLU A 34 4.14 -0.20 -5.12
N TYR A 35 3.36 0.79 -5.58
CA TYR A 35 3.89 1.97 -6.28
C TYR A 35 4.09 3.16 -5.32
N SER A 36 3.69 3.03 -4.05
CA SER A 36 3.96 4.06 -3.05
C SER A 36 5.43 4.03 -2.63
N TYR A 37 6.02 5.21 -2.44
CA TYR A 37 7.39 5.30 -1.92
C TYR A 37 7.56 4.60 -0.57
N TYR A 38 6.52 4.66 0.28
CA TYR A 38 6.48 3.94 1.54
C TYR A 38 6.67 2.43 1.34
N TYR A 39 5.94 1.81 0.41
CA TYR A 39 6.06 0.38 0.13
C TYR A 39 7.43 0.04 -0.46
N LEU A 40 7.86 0.82 -1.46
CA LEU A 40 9.12 0.63 -2.18
C LEU A 40 10.38 0.72 -1.30
N THR A 41 10.29 1.38 -0.14
CA THR A 41 11.42 1.53 0.80
C THR A 41 11.30 0.66 2.05
N SER A 42 10.19 -0.05 2.23
CA SER A 42 9.93 -0.83 3.44
C SER A 42 9.93 -2.34 3.23
N TRP A 43 9.53 -2.81 2.03
CA TRP A 43 9.32 -4.23 1.75
C TRP A 43 10.46 -4.94 1.02
N TYR A 44 11.45 -4.21 0.49
CA TYR A 44 12.62 -4.81 -0.17
C TYR A 44 13.83 -4.78 0.75
N TYR A 45 14.44 -5.94 1.00
CA TYR A 45 15.39 -6.15 2.10
C TYR A 45 16.82 -6.30 1.62
N ASN A 46 17.01 -6.97 0.48
CA ASN A 46 18.33 -7.32 -0.02
C ASN A 46 18.89 -6.27 -0.96
N ARG A 47 18.02 -5.49 -1.63
CA ARG A 47 18.40 -4.35 -2.46
C ARG A 47 17.36 -3.23 -2.41
N PRO A 48 17.76 -1.97 -2.56
CA PRO A 48 16.81 -0.88 -2.73
C PRO A 48 16.05 -1.03 -4.05
N ALA A 49 14.84 -0.47 -4.10
CA ALA A 49 14.14 -0.29 -5.37
C ALA A 49 14.96 0.61 -6.29
N LEU A 50 15.00 0.26 -7.57
CA LEU A 50 15.70 1.01 -8.60
C LEU A 50 14.68 1.68 -9.54
N LEU A 51 15.07 2.80 -10.12
CA LEU A 51 14.24 3.61 -11.00
C LEU A 51 14.98 3.90 -12.31
N SER A 52 14.24 3.83 -13.41
CA SER A 52 14.69 4.20 -14.75
C SER A 52 13.52 4.76 -15.55
N ARG A 53 13.80 5.28 -16.76
CA ARG A 53 12.76 5.72 -17.70
C ARG A 53 12.94 5.11 -19.09
N ILE A 54 11.83 4.92 -19.79
CA ILE A 54 11.80 4.62 -21.22
C ILE A 54 11.03 5.74 -21.91
N GLY A 55 11.76 6.68 -22.53
CA GLY A 55 11.16 7.94 -22.95
C GLY A 55 10.57 8.70 -21.75
N ASP A 56 9.26 8.95 -21.79
CA ASP A 56 8.50 9.67 -20.75
C ASP A 56 7.85 8.75 -19.70
N ARG A 57 7.98 7.42 -19.87
CA ARG A 57 7.45 6.41 -18.93
C ARG A 57 8.50 5.99 -17.93
N TYR A 58 8.09 5.59 -16.74
CA TYR A 58 8.96 5.12 -15.67
C TYR A 58 8.86 3.61 -15.49
N VAL A 59 9.97 3.00 -15.08
CA VAL A 59 10.05 1.60 -14.69
C VAL A 59 10.72 1.54 -13.32
N LEU A 60 10.06 0.88 -12.38
CA LEU A 60 10.65 0.50 -11.10
C LEU A 60 11.14 -0.93 -11.21
N ASP A 61 12.35 -1.19 -10.74
CA ASP A 61 12.90 -2.53 -10.63
C ASP A 61 13.07 -2.87 -9.15
N VAL A 62 12.33 -3.88 -8.71
CA VAL A 62 12.23 -4.27 -7.32
C VAL A 62 12.62 -5.72 -7.13
N GLU A 63 12.96 -6.07 -5.89
CA GLU A 63 13.41 -7.41 -5.54
C GLU A 63 12.34 -8.48 -5.86
N GLY A 64 12.72 -9.46 -6.68
CA GLY A 64 11.95 -10.65 -7.01
C GLY A 64 12.35 -11.88 -6.21
N LYS A 65 11.76 -13.04 -6.56
CA LYS A 65 12.11 -14.32 -5.94
C LYS A 65 13.60 -14.61 -6.12
N GLN A 66 14.23 -15.18 -5.08
CA GLN A 66 15.66 -15.55 -5.08
C GLN A 66 16.61 -14.40 -5.44
N GLY A 67 16.22 -13.15 -5.13
CA GLY A 67 17.02 -11.96 -5.43
C GLY A 67 16.91 -11.47 -6.88
N GLY A 68 15.97 -12.01 -7.67
CA GLY A 68 15.74 -11.63 -9.06
C GLY A 68 15.12 -10.24 -9.24
N HIS A 69 14.66 -9.98 -10.45
CA HIS A 69 14.07 -8.71 -10.86
C HIS A 69 12.56 -8.83 -11.04
N ILE A 70 11.81 -7.86 -10.52
CA ILE A 70 10.42 -7.62 -10.91
C ILE A 70 10.36 -6.19 -11.41
N PHE A 71 10.03 -6.03 -12.68
CA PHE A 71 9.84 -4.71 -13.27
C PHE A 71 8.39 -4.27 -13.13
N LEU A 72 8.15 -3.24 -12.32
CA LEU A 72 6.86 -2.58 -12.19
C LEU A 72 6.79 -1.42 -13.20
N GLY A 73 5.97 -1.58 -14.24
CA GLY A 73 5.82 -0.59 -15.31
C GLY A 73 5.81 -1.23 -16.70
N PRO A 74 6.02 -0.45 -17.77
CA PRO A 74 6.29 0.99 -17.77
C PRO A 74 5.04 1.84 -17.52
N PHE A 75 5.05 2.68 -16.48
CA PHE A 75 3.90 3.50 -16.06
C PHE A 75 4.12 5.00 -16.34
N GLY A 76 3.03 5.77 -16.37
CA GLY A 76 3.04 7.20 -16.67
C GLY A 76 2.45 7.49 -18.05
N THR A 77 2.91 8.56 -18.68
CA THR A 77 2.41 9.03 -19.98
C THR A 77 3.43 8.78 -21.10
N GLY A 78 3.01 8.98 -22.35
CA GLY A 78 3.86 8.75 -23.53
C GLY A 78 3.65 7.37 -24.17
N PRO A 79 4.43 7.02 -25.22
CA PRO A 79 4.22 5.80 -25.99
C PRO A 79 4.37 4.52 -25.15
N LEU A 80 3.28 3.74 -25.00
CA LEU A 80 3.27 2.55 -24.15
C LEU A 80 3.87 1.33 -24.84
N LYS A 81 3.39 1.00 -26.05
CA LYS A 81 3.85 -0.17 -26.80
C LYS A 81 5.39 -0.27 -26.89
N HIS A 82 6.05 0.81 -27.31
CA HIS A 82 7.51 0.83 -27.43
C HIS A 82 8.20 0.58 -26.08
N ALA A 83 7.68 1.16 -24.99
CA ALA A 83 8.26 0.99 -23.68
C ALA A 83 8.09 -0.45 -23.16
N VAL A 84 6.93 -1.06 -23.40
CA VAL A 84 6.68 -2.46 -23.04
C VAL A 84 7.59 -3.39 -23.86
N GLU A 85 7.70 -3.18 -25.16
CA GLU A 85 8.59 -3.98 -26.02
C GLU A 85 10.05 -3.90 -25.53
N LYS A 86 10.54 -2.71 -25.20
CA LYS A 86 11.90 -2.52 -24.67
C LYS A 86 12.12 -3.22 -23.33
N LEU A 87 11.12 -3.18 -22.44
CA LEU A 87 11.18 -3.86 -21.14
C LEU A 87 11.20 -5.39 -21.30
N LEU A 88 10.31 -5.94 -22.14
CA LEU A 88 10.24 -7.38 -22.43
C LEU A 88 11.50 -7.89 -23.13
N ASP A 89 12.05 -7.11 -24.07
CA ASP A 89 13.30 -7.44 -24.75
C ASP A 89 14.48 -7.52 -23.78
N HIS A 90 14.53 -6.64 -22.78
CA HIS A 90 15.57 -6.67 -21.75
C HIS A 90 15.43 -7.90 -20.85
N ALA A 91 14.21 -8.22 -20.39
CA ALA A 91 13.93 -9.42 -19.61
C ALA A 91 14.39 -10.70 -20.35
N GLU A 92 14.04 -10.81 -21.64
CA GLU A 92 14.38 -11.97 -22.46
C GLU A 92 15.88 -12.05 -22.80
N LYS A 93 16.48 -10.97 -23.29
CA LYS A 93 17.85 -11.00 -23.84
C LYS A 93 18.91 -11.02 -22.74
N ASP A 94 18.69 -10.27 -21.66
CA ASP A 94 19.72 -10.04 -20.65
C ASP A 94 19.59 -11.01 -19.46
N PHE A 95 18.38 -11.51 -19.19
CA PHE A 95 18.12 -12.46 -18.09
C PHE A 95 17.62 -13.83 -18.56
N GLY A 96 17.29 -14.01 -19.84
CA GLY A 96 16.73 -15.28 -20.34
C GLY A 96 15.33 -15.58 -19.80
N GLU A 97 14.61 -14.56 -19.34
CA GLU A 97 13.28 -14.71 -18.75
C GLU A 97 12.20 -14.77 -19.84
N GLU A 98 11.06 -15.38 -19.51
CA GLU A 98 9.89 -15.35 -20.39
C GLU A 98 9.39 -13.90 -20.55
N ARG A 99 8.84 -13.57 -21.72
CA ARG A 99 8.24 -12.25 -21.98
C ARG A 99 6.95 -12.07 -21.18
N VAL A 100 7.09 -11.67 -19.92
CA VAL A 100 5.99 -11.55 -18.96
C VAL A 100 6.07 -10.20 -18.24
N LEU A 101 4.91 -9.56 -18.07
CA LEU A 101 4.76 -8.43 -17.16
C LEU A 101 3.99 -8.91 -15.93
N HIS A 102 4.64 -8.86 -14.77
CA HIS A 102 4.10 -9.38 -13.51
C HIS A 102 3.32 -8.33 -12.73
N PHE A 103 2.16 -8.72 -12.18
CA PHE A 103 1.38 -7.95 -11.21
C PHE A 103 1.10 -6.48 -11.58
N LEU A 104 0.83 -6.21 -12.86
CA LEU A 104 0.44 -4.88 -13.32
C LEU A 104 -0.83 -4.40 -12.61
N PRO A 105 -0.87 -3.13 -12.17
CA PRO A 105 -2.11 -2.46 -11.77
C PRO A 105 -3.15 -2.53 -12.89
N GLY A 106 -4.43 -2.55 -12.55
CA GLY A 106 -5.52 -2.81 -13.50
C GLY A 106 -5.53 -1.83 -14.67
N SER A 107 -5.40 -0.53 -14.39
CA SER A 107 -5.38 0.53 -15.39
C SER A 107 -4.20 0.43 -16.36
N LEU A 108 -3.02 0.01 -15.88
CA LEU A 108 -1.86 -0.21 -16.74
C LEU A 108 -2.02 -1.48 -17.58
N ALA A 109 -2.49 -2.58 -16.98
CA ALA A 109 -2.74 -3.82 -17.70
C ALA A 109 -3.75 -3.64 -18.84
N GLU A 110 -4.85 -2.92 -18.59
CA GLU A 110 -5.87 -2.58 -19.58
C GLU A 110 -5.27 -1.76 -20.75
N ALA A 111 -4.43 -0.77 -20.44
CA ALA A 111 -3.76 0.03 -21.46
C ALA A 111 -2.80 -0.83 -22.33
N VAL A 112 -2.07 -1.75 -21.71
CA VAL A 112 -1.15 -2.65 -22.44
C VAL A 112 -1.94 -3.59 -23.38
N MET A 113 -3.01 -4.22 -22.88
CA MET A 113 -3.86 -5.11 -23.68
C MET A 113 -4.56 -4.39 -24.85
N ALA A 114 -4.77 -3.08 -24.75
CA ALA A 114 -5.36 -2.28 -25.82
C ALA A 114 -4.37 -1.97 -26.96
N GLU A 115 -3.07 -1.90 -26.68
CA GLU A 115 -2.04 -1.55 -27.68
C GLU A 115 -1.28 -2.76 -28.24
N MET A 116 -1.30 -3.90 -27.54
CA MET A 116 -0.48 -5.06 -27.84
C MET A 116 -1.26 -6.37 -27.73
N PRO A 117 -1.02 -7.34 -28.64
CA PRO A 117 -1.57 -8.68 -28.49
C PRO A 117 -0.91 -9.39 -27.31
N ILE A 118 -1.73 -10.00 -26.45
CA ILE A 118 -1.28 -10.84 -25.34
C ILE A 118 -1.64 -12.31 -25.62
N LYS A 119 -0.78 -13.25 -25.18
CA LYS A 119 -1.05 -14.69 -25.26
C LYS A 119 -1.99 -15.15 -24.14
N LYS A 120 -1.77 -14.65 -22.93
CA LYS A 120 -2.50 -15.02 -21.71
C LYS A 120 -2.53 -13.83 -20.75
N SER A 121 -3.59 -13.74 -19.95
CA SER A 121 -3.68 -12.87 -18.78
C SER A 121 -4.12 -13.66 -17.55
N GLU A 122 -3.68 -13.24 -16.36
CA GLU A 122 -4.07 -13.86 -15.09
C GLU A 122 -4.29 -12.78 -14.03
N GLU A 123 -5.47 -12.79 -13.43
CA GLU A 123 -5.82 -11.92 -12.30
C GLU A 123 -5.43 -12.58 -10.98
N HIS A 124 -4.69 -11.84 -10.16
CA HIS A 124 -4.18 -12.30 -8.88
C HIS A 124 -5.07 -11.81 -7.73
N ARG A 125 -6.28 -12.37 -7.61
CA ARG A 125 -7.32 -11.88 -6.68
C ARG A 125 -6.85 -11.75 -5.23
N ASP A 126 -6.02 -12.66 -4.77
CA ASP A 126 -5.47 -12.65 -3.40
C ASP A 126 -4.60 -11.42 -3.14
N TYR A 127 -4.10 -10.77 -4.20
CA TYR A 127 -3.25 -9.57 -4.17
C TYR A 127 -4.00 -8.29 -4.56
N PHE A 128 -5.31 -8.34 -4.73
CA PHE A 128 -6.10 -7.14 -5.04
C PHE A 128 -6.15 -6.21 -3.83
N ASP A 129 -5.80 -4.94 -4.01
CA ASP A 129 -5.95 -3.97 -2.93
C ASP A 129 -7.41 -3.55 -2.79
N TYR A 130 -7.85 -3.41 -1.55
CA TYR A 130 -9.18 -2.93 -1.24
C TYR A 130 -9.19 -1.40 -1.17
N LEU A 131 -10.00 -0.77 -2.01
CA LEU A 131 -10.16 0.69 -2.07
C LEU A 131 -11.46 1.11 -1.36
N TYR A 132 -11.38 2.14 -0.53
CA TYR A 132 -12.53 2.68 0.22
C TYR A 132 -12.61 4.19 0.07
N LEU A 133 -13.82 4.74 0.06
CA LEU A 133 -14.02 6.16 0.24
C LEU A 133 -13.75 6.52 1.70
N ARG A 134 -12.87 7.49 1.95
CA ARG A 134 -12.56 7.97 3.32
C ARG A 134 -13.84 8.42 4.03
N GLU A 135 -14.71 9.14 3.32
CA GLU A 135 -15.99 9.64 3.87
C GLU A 135 -16.90 8.51 4.39
N GLU A 136 -16.95 7.38 3.69
CA GLU A 136 -17.72 6.23 4.17
C GLU A 136 -17.14 5.64 5.46
N LEU A 137 -15.82 5.66 5.61
CA LEU A 137 -15.12 5.17 6.80
C LEU A 137 -15.16 6.18 7.96
N SER A 138 -15.19 7.49 7.67
CA SER A 138 -15.26 8.55 8.69
C SER A 138 -16.67 8.73 9.22
N ASP A 139 -17.67 8.74 8.34
CA ASP A 139 -19.05 9.08 8.69
C ASP A 139 -19.84 7.84 9.07
N LEU A 140 -19.42 6.67 8.55
CA LEU A 140 -20.10 5.39 8.71
C LEU A 140 -21.58 5.55 8.39
N SER A 141 -21.94 6.25 7.32
CA SER A 141 -23.32 6.68 7.03
C SER A 141 -24.17 5.59 6.33
N GLY A 142 -25.49 5.61 6.54
CA GLY A 142 -26.42 4.65 5.92
C GLY A 142 -26.54 3.28 6.61
N GLY A 143 -27.49 2.46 6.15
CA GLY A 143 -27.84 1.18 6.80
C GLY A 143 -26.70 0.16 6.84
N LYS A 144 -25.84 0.14 5.81
CA LYS A 144 -24.71 -0.80 5.69
C LYS A 144 -23.68 -0.69 6.83
N PHE A 145 -23.59 0.46 7.49
CA PHE A 145 -22.66 0.69 8.61
C PHE A 145 -23.32 0.71 10.00
N GLN A 146 -24.62 0.40 10.11
CA GLN A 146 -25.36 0.41 11.39
C GLN A 146 -24.63 -0.35 12.51
N LYS A 147 -24.17 -1.57 12.21
CA LYS A 147 -23.45 -2.42 13.18
C LYS A 147 -22.13 -1.78 13.64
N ARG A 148 -21.44 -1.07 12.75
CA ARG A 148 -20.17 -0.39 13.03
C ARG A 148 -20.39 0.83 13.93
N ARG A 149 -21.39 1.66 13.63
CA ARG A 149 -21.79 2.77 14.51
C ARG A 149 -22.16 2.30 15.91
N ASN A 150 -22.89 1.19 16.02
CA ASN A 150 -23.25 0.61 17.32
C ASN A 150 -22.00 0.16 18.11
N GLN A 151 -21.00 -0.43 17.46
CA GLN A 151 -19.72 -0.81 18.08
C GLN A 151 -18.91 0.41 18.52
N LEU A 152 -18.86 1.45 17.67
CA LEU A 152 -18.20 2.72 17.96
C LEU A 152 -18.79 3.38 19.22
N ASN A 153 -20.12 3.56 19.23
CA ASN A 153 -20.86 4.16 20.35
C ASN A 153 -20.71 3.36 21.65
N LYS A 154 -20.51 2.03 21.54
CA LYS A 154 -20.23 1.19 22.70
C LYS A 154 -18.84 1.49 23.26
N ILE A 155 -17.81 1.55 22.40
CA ILE A 155 -16.44 1.85 22.83
C ILE A 155 -16.35 3.22 23.48
N GLN A 156 -16.91 4.25 22.84
CA GLN A 156 -16.87 5.62 23.35
C GLN A 156 -17.55 5.76 24.72
N ARG A 157 -18.66 5.06 24.95
CA ARG A 157 -19.37 5.09 26.24
C ARG A 157 -18.67 4.29 27.34
N GLU A 158 -18.15 3.12 27.01
CA GLU A 158 -17.69 2.16 28.02
C GLU A 158 -16.20 2.26 28.36
N ASN A 159 -15.36 2.80 27.45
CA ASN A 159 -13.91 2.66 27.57
C ASN A 159 -13.13 3.98 27.67
N GLN A 160 -13.79 5.15 27.67
CA GLN A 160 -13.13 6.46 27.69
C GLN A 160 -11.91 6.53 26.74
N ALA A 161 -12.06 5.97 25.54
CA ALA A 161 -10.94 5.82 24.60
C ALA A 161 -10.49 7.20 24.10
N GLU A 162 -9.18 7.46 24.19
CA GLU A 162 -8.57 8.69 23.71
C GLU A 162 -7.80 8.43 22.41
N ILE A 163 -8.03 9.28 21.42
CA ILE A 163 -7.32 9.27 20.14
C ILE A 163 -6.17 10.27 20.24
N VAL A 164 -4.96 9.77 20.07
CA VAL A 164 -3.73 10.56 20.14
C VAL A 164 -3.05 10.54 18.77
N PRO A 165 -2.85 11.70 18.12
CA PRO A 165 -2.07 11.76 16.88
C PRO A 165 -0.64 11.27 17.09
N LEU A 166 -0.09 10.55 16.11
CA LEU A 166 1.31 10.13 16.13
C LEU A 166 2.22 11.32 15.80
N ARG A 167 3.31 11.43 16.56
CA ARG A 167 4.36 12.43 16.32
C ARG A 167 5.71 11.74 16.17
N GLU A 168 6.63 12.39 15.46
CA GLU A 168 7.97 11.86 15.23
C GLU A 168 8.74 11.63 16.53
N GLU A 169 8.49 12.47 17.54
CA GLU A 169 9.02 12.32 18.90
C GLU A 169 8.54 11.04 19.63
N ASP A 170 7.45 10.41 19.18
CA ASP A 170 6.86 9.21 19.80
C ASP A 170 7.37 7.88 19.20
N ILE A 171 8.33 7.88 18.27
CA ILE A 171 8.77 6.67 17.52
C ILE A 171 9.11 5.50 18.46
N GLU A 172 9.92 5.73 19.50
CA GLU A 172 10.31 4.67 20.44
C GLU A 172 9.09 4.09 21.19
N GLN A 173 8.15 4.96 21.57
CA GLN A 173 6.92 4.53 22.22
C GLN A 173 6.03 3.73 21.25
N ILE A 174 6.02 4.09 19.97
CA ILE A 174 5.30 3.36 18.92
C ILE A 174 5.91 1.97 18.73
N TYR A 175 7.24 1.86 18.65
CA TYR A 175 7.92 0.57 18.56
C TYR A 175 7.62 -0.33 19.75
N PHE A 176 7.69 0.21 20.97
CA PHE A 176 7.31 -0.54 22.17
C PHE A 176 5.88 -1.07 22.11
N CYS A 177 4.96 -0.26 21.58
CA CYS A 177 3.57 -0.66 21.37
C CYS A 177 3.43 -1.82 20.37
N PHE A 178 4.19 -1.80 19.27
CA PHE A 178 4.22 -2.91 18.31
C PHE A 178 4.84 -4.17 18.92
N ASP A 179 5.97 -4.04 19.60
CA ASP A 179 6.64 -5.17 20.25
C ASP A 179 5.67 -5.92 21.18
N ARG A 180 4.95 -5.20 22.05
CA ARG A 180 3.93 -5.80 22.92
C ARG A 180 2.78 -6.45 22.14
N TRP A 181 2.38 -5.87 21.01
CA TRP A 181 1.32 -6.45 20.18
C TRP A 181 1.79 -7.77 19.56
N TYR A 182 3.00 -7.82 19.00
CA TYR A 182 3.57 -9.04 18.41
C TYR A 182 3.87 -10.10 19.47
N GLU A 183 4.38 -9.73 20.65
CA GLU A 183 4.58 -10.66 21.77
C GLU A 183 3.27 -11.35 22.19
N LYS A 184 2.14 -10.61 22.15
CA LYS A 184 0.84 -11.13 22.56
C LYS A 184 0.11 -11.89 21.45
N TYR A 185 0.33 -11.54 20.17
CA TYR A 185 -0.52 -11.96 19.06
C TYR A 185 0.20 -12.47 17.80
N GLY A 186 1.53 -12.39 17.74
CA GLY A 186 2.36 -12.75 16.58
C GLY A 186 3.07 -14.07 16.76
N ASP A 187 2.33 -15.16 16.72
CA ASP A 187 2.74 -16.54 17.02
C ASP A 187 3.71 -17.17 15.99
N GLY A 188 4.91 -16.61 15.84
CA GLY A 188 5.98 -17.19 15.03
C GLY A 188 5.72 -17.20 13.52
N ASP A 189 4.69 -16.48 13.07
CA ASP A 189 4.38 -16.26 11.66
C ASP A 189 5.49 -15.45 10.98
N PRO A 190 6.24 -16.02 10.01
CA PRO A 190 7.28 -15.31 9.28
C PRO A 190 6.79 -14.02 8.60
N PHE A 191 5.54 -13.98 8.16
CA PHE A 191 4.95 -12.80 7.53
C PHE A 191 4.80 -11.65 8.55
N LEU A 192 4.40 -11.95 9.78
CA LEU A 192 4.30 -10.96 10.84
C LEU A 192 5.66 -10.41 11.26
N GLU A 193 6.71 -11.23 11.21
CA GLU A 193 8.07 -10.76 11.46
C GLU A 193 8.58 -9.85 10.33
N MET A 194 8.29 -10.18 9.07
CA MET A 194 8.57 -9.28 7.94
C MET A 194 7.80 -7.96 8.07
N GLU A 195 6.51 -7.99 8.41
CA GLU A 195 5.72 -6.78 8.65
C GLU A 195 6.32 -5.93 9.78
N LYS A 196 6.77 -6.57 10.87
CA LYS A 196 7.43 -5.88 11.99
C LYS A 196 8.69 -5.14 11.54
N GLN A 197 9.50 -5.77 10.68
CA GLN A 197 10.70 -5.14 10.13
C GLN A 197 10.38 -4.02 9.14
N SER A 198 9.37 -4.19 8.29
CA SER A 198 8.93 -3.16 7.35
C SER A 198 8.44 -1.91 8.11
N ILE A 199 7.67 -2.10 9.19
CA ILE A 199 7.23 -1.02 10.09
C ILE A 199 8.41 -0.22 10.63
N ARG A 200 9.44 -0.90 11.14
CA ARG A 200 10.62 -0.23 11.70
C ARG A 200 11.36 0.62 10.67
N ARG A 201 11.47 0.15 9.44
CA ARG A 201 12.10 0.89 8.34
C ARG A 201 11.27 2.07 7.86
N ALA A 202 9.95 1.91 7.83
CA ALA A 202 9.06 2.84 7.18
C ALA A 202 8.60 3.98 8.09
N LEU A 203 8.39 3.70 9.38
CA LEU A 203 7.87 4.68 10.34
C LEU A 203 8.70 5.99 10.41
N PRO A 204 10.05 5.97 10.40
CA PRO A 204 10.85 7.20 10.38
C PRO A 204 10.65 8.08 9.14
N ASN A 205 10.05 7.53 8.08
CA ASN A 205 9.74 8.26 6.85
C ASN A 205 8.28 8.72 6.80
N LEU A 206 7.43 8.32 7.75
CA LEU A 206 5.99 8.63 7.76
C LEU A 206 5.71 10.12 7.53
N TRP A 207 6.30 11.00 8.36
CA TRP A 207 6.09 12.45 8.29
C TRP A 207 6.77 13.10 7.09
N LYS A 208 7.94 12.59 6.67
CA LYS A 208 8.65 13.05 5.45
C LYS A 208 7.84 12.83 4.18
N LEU A 209 6.99 11.80 4.18
CA LEU A 209 6.07 11.48 3.09
C LEU A 209 4.73 12.22 3.19
N GLY A 210 4.56 13.11 4.18
CA GLY A 210 3.29 13.80 4.44
C GLY A 210 2.22 12.88 5.02
N GLY A 211 2.60 11.72 5.56
CA GLY A 211 1.69 10.79 6.21
C GLY A 211 1.22 11.27 7.58
N ALA A 212 0.15 10.65 8.06
CA ALA A 212 -0.47 10.95 9.33
C ALA A 212 -0.96 9.66 10.00
N GLY A 213 -0.98 9.63 11.32
CA GLY A 213 -1.42 8.46 12.05
C GLY A 213 -1.98 8.79 13.41
N ILE A 214 -2.61 7.77 14.01
CA ILE A 214 -3.19 7.83 15.33
C ILE A 214 -2.83 6.58 16.14
N ARG A 215 -2.83 6.75 17.46
CA ARG A 215 -2.99 5.65 18.41
C ARG A 215 -4.22 5.88 19.27
N VAL A 216 -4.79 4.80 19.76
CA VAL A 216 -5.92 4.79 20.68
C VAL A 216 -5.45 4.22 22.01
N ARG A 217 -5.75 4.93 23.09
CA ARG A 217 -5.46 4.47 24.46
C ARG A 217 -6.73 4.34 25.29
N ILE A 218 -6.77 3.34 26.16
CA ILE A 218 -7.77 3.18 27.24
C ILE A 218 -6.99 3.19 28.54
N ALA A 219 -7.26 4.20 29.39
CA ALA A 219 -6.41 4.53 30.53
C ALA A 219 -4.93 4.68 30.09
N ASP A 220 -4.04 3.85 30.64
CA ASP A 220 -2.60 3.88 30.36
C ASP A 220 -2.16 2.83 29.33
N ASN A 221 -3.09 2.06 28.75
CA ASN A 221 -2.77 1.01 27.79
C ASN A 221 -3.03 1.46 26.34
N MET A 222 -2.06 1.24 25.45
CA MET A 222 -2.27 1.31 24.00
C MET A 222 -3.22 0.18 23.59
N CYS A 223 -4.32 0.54 22.95
CA CYS A 223 -5.35 -0.39 22.49
C CYS A 223 -5.46 -0.45 20.97
N GLY A 224 -4.91 0.50 20.24
CA GLY A 224 -4.71 0.37 18.81
C GLY A 224 -3.87 1.47 18.19
N ILE A 225 -3.44 1.25 16.97
CA ILE A 225 -2.55 2.12 16.21
C ILE A 225 -2.75 1.91 14.72
N SER A 226 -2.74 3.00 13.96
CA SER A 226 -2.77 2.96 12.50
C SER A 226 -2.26 4.28 11.92
N TRP A 227 -1.76 4.24 10.69
CA TRP A 227 -1.39 5.45 9.94
C TRP A 227 -1.70 5.26 8.47
N ALA A 228 -1.69 6.38 7.76
CA ALA A 228 -1.79 6.41 6.32
C ALA A 228 -0.72 7.31 5.71
N VAL A 229 -0.32 6.99 4.49
CA VAL A 229 0.66 7.73 3.69
C VAL A 229 0.12 7.97 2.28
N PRO A 230 0.40 9.13 1.65
CA PRO A 230 -0.02 9.37 0.27
C PRO A 230 0.57 8.34 -0.70
N ILE A 231 -0.29 7.71 -1.51
CA ILE A 231 0.11 7.03 -2.75
C ILE A 231 0.13 8.05 -3.88
N SER A 232 -0.97 8.80 -4.02
CA SER A 232 -1.17 9.91 -4.95
C SER A 232 -1.72 11.13 -4.20
N ASP A 233 -2.20 12.15 -4.91
CA ASP A 233 -2.81 13.31 -4.25
C ASP A 233 -4.18 13.02 -3.63
N ASP A 234 -4.91 12.03 -4.15
CA ASP A 234 -6.26 11.67 -3.70
C ASP A 234 -6.34 10.30 -3.01
N THR A 235 -5.32 9.47 -3.16
CA THR A 235 -5.31 8.08 -2.69
C THR A 235 -4.19 7.85 -1.69
N TRP A 236 -4.54 7.30 -0.52
CA TRP A 236 -3.63 7.08 0.61
C TRP A 236 -3.59 5.60 0.97
N LEU A 237 -2.38 5.08 1.21
CA LEU A 237 -2.14 3.73 1.70
C LEU A 237 -2.33 3.70 3.21
N VAL A 238 -3.04 2.70 3.72
CA VAL A 238 -3.12 2.33 5.14
C VAL A 238 -2.35 1.02 5.32
N PRO A 239 -1.02 1.08 5.51
CA PRO A 239 -0.17 -0.12 5.52
C PRO A 239 -0.24 -0.88 6.84
N VAL A 240 -0.71 -0.22 7.90
CA VAL A 240 -0.70 -0.80 9.25
C VAL A 240 -1.95 -0.41 10.00
N GLU A 241 -2.62 -1.43 10.54
CA GLU A 241 -3.74 -1.28 11.47
C GLU A 241 -3.63 -2.40 12.50
N LYS A 242 -3.26 -2.06 13.74
CA LYS A 242 -3.19 -3.02 14.85
C LYS A 242 -4.08 -2.55 15.98
N ALA A 243 -4.72 -3.51 16.64
CA ALA A 243 -5.56 -3.26 17.80
C ALA A 243 -5.55 -4.47 18.75
N ALA A 244 -5.85 -4.21 20.01
CA ALA A 244 -6.01 -5.23 21.03
C ALA A 244 -7.20 -6.15 20.67
N ARG A 245 -6.93 -7.45 20.45
CA ARG A 245 -7.95 -8.43 20.00
C ARG A 245 -9.00 -8.75 21.07
N ASP A 246 -8.67 -8.52 22.34
CA ASP A 246 -9.54 -8.68 23.51
C ASP A 246 -10.52 -7.51 23.71
N VAL A 247 -10.25 -6.34 23.10
CA VAL A 247 -11.16 -5.19 23.14
C VAL A 247 -12.10 -5.23 21.95
N LYS A 248 -13.29 -5.80 22.16
CA LYS A 248 -14.32 -5.95 21.12
C LYS A 248 -14.69 -4.61 20.50
N GLY A 249 -14.43 -4.47 19.20
CA GLY A 249 -14.73 -3.26 18.42
C GLY A 249 -13.51 -2.38 18.15
N MET A 250 -12.35 -2.66 18.76
CA MET A 250 -11.22 -1.71 18.73
C MET A 250 -10.65 -1.51 17.33
N TYR A 251 -10.53 -2.56 16.52
CA TYR A 251 -10.19 -2.42 15.09
C TYR A 251 -11.13 -1.46 14.35
N GLN A 252 -12.44 -1.53 14.64
CA GLN A 252 -13.40 -0.63 14.02
C GLN A 252 -13.22 0.82 14.48
N TYR A 253 -12.91 1.01 15.76
CA TYR A 253 -12.66 2.32 16.33
C TYR A 253 -11.37 2.95 15.80
N VAL A 254 -10.28 2.18 15.69
CA VAL A 254 -9.01 2.63 15.08
C VAL A 254 -9.21 3.04 13.63
N ASN A 255 -9.90 2.20 12.85
CA ASN A 255 -10.17 2.49 11.44
C ASN A 255 -10.96 3.80 11.26
N TRP A 256 -12.02 3.98 12.04
CA TRP A 256 -12.83 5.20 12.06
C TRP A 256 -12.02 6.43 12.52
N ALA A 257 -11.22 6.28 13.59
CA ALA A 257 -10.39 7.34 14.15
C ALA A 257 -9.35 7.82 13.13
N LEU A 258 -8.68 6.88 12.44
CA LEU A 258 -7.76 7.23 11.36
C LEU A 258 -8.49 8.00 10.27
N ALA A 259 -9.59 7.47 9.72
CA ALA A 259 -10.33 8.12 8.64
C ALA A 259 -10.79 9.55 8.97
N ASN A 260 -11.10 9.84 10.24
CA ASN A 260 -11.44 11.18 10.72
C ASN A 260 -10.23 12.09 10.97
N SER A 261 -9.04 11.53 11.19
CA SER A 261 -7.81 12.29 11.40
C SER A 261 -7.11 12.73 10.11
N LEU A 262 -7.43 12.09 8.98
CA LEU A 262 -6.79 12.34 7.70
C LEU A 262 -7.30 13.63 7.03
N PRO A 263 -6.46 14.32 6.24
CA PRO A 263 -6.87 15.54 5.55
C PRO A 263 -7.95 15.24 4.49
N PRO A 264 -8.78 16.24 4.11
CA PRO A 264 -9.81 16.07 3.08
C PRO A 264 -9.28 15.63 1.70
N SER A 265 -7.99 15.87 1.42
CA SER A 265 -7.32 15.38 0.20
C SER A 265 -7.25 13.86 0.14
N ALA A 266 -7.22 13.14 1.29
CA ALA A 266 -7.23 11.69 1.34
C ALA A 266 -8.62 11.13 1.00
N LYS A 267 -9.05 11.22 -0.26
CA LYS A 267 -10.39 10.80 -0.69
C LYS A 267 -10.56 9.28 -0.68
N ILE A 268 -9.53 8.56 -1.12
CA ILE A 268 -9.53 7.11 -1.25
C ILE A 268 -8.50 6.53 -0.28
N LEU A 269 -8.90 5.53 0.50
CA LEU A 269 -7.98 4.73 1.32
C LEU A 269 -7.79 3.37 0.67
N ASN A 270 -6.55 3.09 0.25
CA ASN A 270 -6.09 1.76 -0.11
C ASN A 270 -5.68 1.04 1.19
N ARG A 271 -6.35 -0.06 1.53
CA ARG A 271 -6.06 -0.85 2.74
C ARG A 271 -5.39 -2.20 2.41
N GLU A 272 -4.64 -2.27 1.31
CA GLU A 272 -3.85 -3.42 0.83
C GLU A 272 -4.68 -4.69 0.55
N ALA A 273 -3.99 -5.77 0.19
CA ALA A 273 -4.58 -7.05 -0.19
C ALA A 273 -4.94 -7.98 0.99
N ASP A 274 -5.81 -8.95 0.76
CA ASP A 274 -6.18 -9.97 1.77
C ASP A 274 -5.23 -11.17 1.82
N LEU A 275 -4.33 -11.29 0.85
CA LEU A 275 -3.30 -12.34 0.73
C LEU A 275 -3.88 -13.77 0.74
N GLY A 276 -5.15 -13.93 0.35
CA GLY A 276 -5.85 -15.21 0.38
C GLY A 276 -6.32 -15.63 1.77
N ILE A 277 -6.12 -14.81 2.80
CA ILE A 277 -6.50 -15.12 4.18
C ILE A 277 -8.01 -14.88 4.36
N GLU A 278 -8.80 -15.95 4.49
CA GLU A 278 -10.27 -15.89 4.54
C GLU A 278 -10.82 -14.92 5.60
N GLY A 279 -10.23 -14.93 6.80
CA GLY A 279 -10.61 -14.03 7.89
C GLY A 279 -10.35 -12.56 7.55
N LEU A 280 -9.22 -12.27 6.88
CA LEU A 280 -8.85 -10.93 6.45
C LEU A 280 -9.74 -10.45 5.29
N ARG A 281 -9.97 -11.32 4.30
CA ARG A 281 -10.90 -11.09 3.19
C ARG A 281 -12.27 -10.70 3.70
N THR A 282 -12.83 -11.52 4.59
CA THR A 282 -14.13 -11.28 5.23
C THR A 282 -14.14 -9.95 5.98
N ALA A 283 -13.06 -9.61 6.69
CA ALA A 283 -12.97 -8.35 7.43
C ALA A 283 -12.96 -7.12 6.51
N LYS A 284 -12.20 -7.18 5.40
CA LYS A 284 -12.10 -6.11 4.40
C LYS A 284 -13.38 -5.94 3.59
N GLU A 285 -14.00 -7.01 3.13
CA GLU A 285 -15.25 -6.97 2.35
C GLU A 285 -16.42 -6.38 3.17
N ARG A 286 -16.46 -6.64 4.48
CA ARG A 286 -17.48 -6.08 5.39
C ARG A 286 -17.44 -4.56 5.52
N TYR A 287 -16.38 -3.90 5.04
CA TYR A 287 -16.31 -2.45 4.98
C TYR A 287 -16.83 -1.87 3.66
N ASN A 288 -17.36 -2.71 2.77
CA ASN A 288 -17.95 -2.31 1.49
C ASN A 288 -16.94 -1.51 0.64
N PRO A 289 -15.85 -2.13 0.16
CA PRO A 289 -14.91 -1.44 -0.72
C PRO A 289 -15.63 -0.84 -1.92
N MET A 290 -15.21 0.36 -2.34
CA MET A 290 -15.74 1.00 -3.55
C MET A 290 -15.25 0.30 -4.84
N GLY A 291 -14.18 -0.47 -4.72
CA GLY A 291 -13.56 -1.22 -5.81
C GLY A 291 -12.24 -1.84 -5.38
N PHE A 292 -11.53 -2.39 -6.36
CA PHE A 292 -10.24 -3.03 -6.16
C PHE A 292 -9.19 -2.42 -7.07
N GLU A 293 -7.96 -2.28 -6.58
CA GLU A 293 -6.79 -2.17 -7.46
C GLU A 293 -6.33 -3.58 -7.81
N LYS A 294 -6.60 -3.98 -9.05
CA LYS A 294 -6.28 -5.32 -9.53
C LYS A 294 -4.78 -5.50 -9.71
N LYS A 295 -4.34 -6.75 -9.66
CA LYS A 295 -2.99 -7.18 -10.00
C LYS A 295 -3.07 -8.22 -11.12
N ILE A 296 -2.51 -7.91 -12.28
CA ILE A 296 -2.69 -8.71 -13.50
C ILE A 296 -1.34 -9.06 -14.08
N THR A 297 -1.10 -10.34 -14.35
CA THR A 297 0.08 -10.78 -15.10
C THR A 297 -0.28 -10.98 -16.56
N LEU A 298 0.56 -10.51 -17.48
CA LEU A 298 0.38 -10.61 -18.93
C LEU A 298 1.56 -11.36 -19.56
N TRP A 299 1.27 -12.34 -20.42
CA TRP A 299 2.25 -13.11 -21.18
C TRP A 299 2.20 -12.74 -22.66
N PHE A 300 3.36 -12.62 -23.32
CA PHE A 300 3.51 -12.19 -24.71
C PHE A 300 4.14 -13.26 -25.60
#